data_AF-A0A3D5KQT9-F1
#
_entry.id   AF-A0A3D5KQT9-F1
#
_cell.length_a   1.000
_cell.length_b   1.000
_cell.length_c   1.000
_cell.angle_alpha   90.00
_cell.angle_beta   90.00
_cell.angle_gamma   90.00
#
_symmetry.space_group_name_H-M   'P 1'
#
loop_
_entity.id
_entity.type
_entity.pdbx_description
1 polymer ?
#
loop_
_entity_poly.entity_id
_entity_poly.type
_entity_poly.pdbx_seq_one_letter_code
_entity_poly.pdbx_strand_id
1 'polypeptide(L)'
;DVATRLNPVLDTRGHLVLNEKDSEVIERHKYGYMIISMNPATAEFSGTKPLNAAMRRRMAVWINFDFLSVGEKISPHEVEMLRKRTKVDQDVAYKIIQAGAELRRQYKAGDLPYGPSLGDLINWATLVFDGNTPMGAAEETIVGLTSDNVEVQADVRRILEAVFTK
;
A
#
# COMPACT_ATOMS: atom_id res chain seq x y z
N ASP A 1 -4.37 19.88 16.33
CA ASP A 1 -3.66 19.26 15.20
C ASP A 1 -2.17 19.14 15.53
N VAL A 2 -1.67 17.92 15.66
CA VAL A 2 -0.26 17.64 16.03
C VAL A 2 0.68 18.03 14.89
N ALA A 3 0.26 17.87 13.62
CA ALA A 3 1.11 18.18 12.47
C ALA A 3 1.49 19.67 12.43
N THR A 4 0.54 20.56 12.74
CA THR A 4 0.81 22.00 12.78
C THR A 4 1.85 22.39 13.84
N ARG A 5 1.98 21.63 14.94
CA ARG A 5 3.00 21.85 15.97
C ARG A 5 4.43 21.57 15.46
N LEU A 6 4.58 20.82 14.38
CA LEU A 6 5.89 20.51 13.78
C LEU A 6 6.38 21.61 12.82
N ASN A 7 5.54 22.57 12.42
CA ASN A 7 5.96 23.62 11.49
C ASN A 7 7.23 24.40 11.93
N PRO A 8 7.41 24.77 13.21
CA PRO A 8 8.59 25.50 13.68
C PRO A 8 9.89 24.68 13.60
N VAL A 9 9.84 23.38 13.84
CA VAL A 9 11.03 22.52 13.78
C VAL A 9 11.45 22.21 12.34
N LEU A 10 10.53 22.40 11.39
CA LEU A 10 10.70 22.10 9.97
C LEU A 10 10.95 23.34 9.10
N ASP A 11 10.75 24.55 9.63
CA ASP A 11 11.14 25.79 8.95
C ASP A 11 12.49 26.31 9.45
N THR A 12 12.84 27.54 9.06
CA THR A 12 14.13 28.15 9.38
C THR A 12 14.35 28.34 10.87
N ARG A 13 13.31 28.28 11.71
CA ARG A 13 13.44 28.39 13.16
C ARG A 13 14.14 27.18 13.77
N GLY A 14 13.87 25.98 13.25
CA GLY A 14 14.60 24.77 13.63
C GLY A 14 14.45 24.36 15.09
N HIS A 15 13.39 24.74 15.80
CA HIS A 15 13.15 24.36 17.19
C HIS A 15 11.68 24.04 17.44
N LEU A 16 11.40 23.34 18.55
CA LEU A 16 10.05 23.07 19.06
C LEU A 16 9.87 23.79 20.39
N VAL A 17 8.68 24.33 20.64
CA VAL A 17 8.32 24.92 21.94
C VAL A 17 7.37 23.98 22.67
N LEU A 18 7.75 23.55 23.87
CA LEU A 18 6.94 22.73 24.76
C LEU A 18 6.17 23.63 25.74
N ASN A 19 4.99 24.07 25.33
CA ASN A 19 4.15 24.97 26.14
C ASN A 19 3.77 24.35 27.50
N GLU A 20 3.62 23.03 27.55
CA GLU A 20 3.26 22.28 28.76
C GLU A 20 4.41 22.16 29.78
N LYS A 21 5.63 22.60 29.40
CA LYS A 21 6.83 22.57 30.24
C LYS A 21 7.50 23.95 30.23
N ASP A 22 6.82 24.94 30.81
CA ASP A 22 7.30 26.32 30.97
C ASP A 22 7.81 26.97 29.67
N SER A 23 7.19 26.62 28.54
CA SER A 23 7.61 27.08 27.20
C SER A 23 9.07 26.73 26.86
N GLU A 24 9.56 25.58 27.32
CA GLU A 24 10.90 25.07 27.00
C GLU A 24 11.11 25.00 25.48
N VAL A 25 12.24 25.54 25.03
CA VAL A 25 12.65 25.52 23.62
C VAL A 25 13.63 24.38 23.40
N ILE A 26 13.28 23.47 22.50
CA ILE A 26 14.11 22.34 22.11
C ILE A 26 14.60 22.58 20.68
N GLU A 27 15.90 22.79 20.55
CA GLU A 27 16.56 22.91 19.25
C GLU A 27 16.57 21.58 18.49
N ARG A 28 16.32 21.65 17.17
CA ARG A 28 16.44 20.49 16.28
C ARG A 28 17.91 20.07 16.24
N HIS A 29 18.15 18.80 16.50
CA HIS A 29 19.47 18.21 16.34
C HIS A 29 19.99 18.36 14.89
N LYS A 30 21.30 18.53 14.71
CA LYS A 30 21.95 18.68 13.38
C LYS A 30 21.67 17.55 12.39
N TYR A 31 21.33 16.37 12.89
CA TYR A 31 20.96 15.18 12.10
C TYR A 31 19.49 14.79 12.31
N GLY A 32 18.65 15.72 12.75
CA GLY A 32 17.22 15.51 12.91
C GLY A 32 16.50 15.58 11.57
N TYR A 33 15.86 14.49 11.18
CA TYR A 33 15.04 14.40 9.97
C TYR A 33 13.62 13.99 10.33
N MET A 34 12.66 14.38 9.50
CA MET A 34 11.28 13.95 9.61
C MET A 34 10.87 13.25 8.32
N ILE A 35 10.32 12.05 8.47
CA ILE A 35 9.75 11.27 7.38
C ILE A 35 8.26 11.11 7.67
N ILE A 36 7.43 11.49 6.71
CA ILE A 36 5.98 11.29 6.77
C ILE A 36 5.60 10.34 5.64
N SER A 37 4.79 9.34 5.95
CA SER A 37 4.13 8.48 4.97
C SER A 37 2.63 8.67 5.09
N MET A 38 1.94 8.75 3.96
CA MET A 38 0.48 8.80 3.90
C MET A 38 0.02 8.13 2.61
N ASN A 39 -1.13 7.46 2.67
CA ASN A 39 -1.85 7.12 1.44
C ASN A 39 -2.38 8.42 0.83
N PRO A 40 -2.36 8.56 -0.51
CA PRO A 40 -2.96 9.72 -1.15
C PRO A 40 -4.44 9.80 -0.76
N ALA A 41 -4.93 11.02 -0.54
CA ALA A 41 -6.34 11.25 -0.22
C ALA A 41 -7.20 10.94 -1.46
N THR A 42 -7.64 9.68 -1.57
CA THR A 42 -8.61 9.21 -2.57
C THR A 42 -9.99 9.12 -1.92
N ALA A 43 -11.04 8.95 -2.73
CA ALA A 43 -12.40 8.77 -2.25
C ALA A 43 -12.54 7.57 -1.28
N GLU A 44 -11.70 6.55 -1.42
CA GLU A 44 -11.66 5.34 -0.58
C GLU A 44 -11.16 5.60 0.84
N PHE A 45 -10.21 6.52 1.02
CA PHE A 45 -9.72 6.89 2.34
C PHE A 45 -10.53 8.07 2.91
N SER A 46 -11.85 7.94 2.91
CA SER A 46 -12.77 8.94 3.46
C SER A 46 -12.38 9.25 4.91
N GLY A 47 -11.99 10.51 5.17
CA GLY A 47 -11.44 10.94 6.47
C GLY A 47 -9.96 11.31 6.46
N THR A 48 -9.18 10.93 5.43
CA THR A 48 -7.83 11.46 5.24
C THR A 48 -7.89 12.88 4.65
N LYS A 49 -7.50 13.87 5.45
CA LYS A 49 -7.39 15.24 4.97
C LYS A 49 -6.09 15.37 4.18
N PRO A 50 -6.12 16.01 2.99
CA PRO A 50 -4.90 16.30 2.27
C PRO A 50 -3.96 17.11 3.17
N LEU A 51 -2.66 16.80 3.09
CA LEU A 51 -1.65 17.51 3.85
C LEU A 51 -1.78 19.02 3.60
N ASN A 52 -1.84 19.85 4.65
CA ASN A 52 -2.05 21.28 4.47
C ASN A 52 -0.90 21.95 3.68
N ALA A 53 -1.17 23.06 3.00
CA ALA A 53 -0.19 23.72 2.13
C ALA A 53 1.10 24.15 2.87
N ALA A 54 0.98 24.49 4.16
CA ALA A 54 2.10 24.90 4.99
C ALA A 54 3.09 23.76 5.25
N MET A 55 2.59 22.57 5.53
CA MET A 55 3.41 21.38 5.73
C MET A 55 3.98 20.88 4.39
N ARG A 56 3.19 20.93 3.31
CA ARG A 56 3.66 20.52 1.97
C ARG A 56 4.92 21.29 1.53
N ARG A 57 4.96 22.60 1.78
CA ARG A 57 6.09 23.48 1.43
C ARG A 57 7.34 23.26 2.29
N ARG A 58 7.24 22.53 3.41
CA ARG A 58 8.35 22.21 4.32
C ARG A 58 8.97 20.83 4.03
N MET A 59 8.36 20.05 3.13
CA MET A 59 8.92 18.76 2.70
C MET A 59 9.95 19.02 1.60
N ALA A 60 11.19 18.58 1.83
CA ALA A 60 12.28 18.77 0.86
C ALA A 60 12.21 17.75 -0.31
N VAL A 61 11.65 16.57 -0.05
CA VAL A 61 11.60 15.46 -1.02
C VAL A 61 10.21 14.85 -0.98
N TRP A 62 9.68 14.56 -2.16
CA TRP A 62 8.43 13.82 -2.35
C TRP A 62 8.74 12.52 -3.06
N ILE A 63 8.40 11.40 -2.43
CA ILE A 63 8.57 10.06 -2.99
C ILE A 63 7.18 9.47 -3.14
N ASN A 64 6.77 9.24 -4.39
CA ASN A 64 5.51 8.57 -4.70
C ASN A 64 5.79 7.08 -4.88
N PHE A 65 5.18 6.28 -4.03
CA PHE A 65 5.18 4.82 -4.18
C PHE A 65 3.96 4.41 -4.99
N ASP A 66 4.17 3.45 -5.89
CA ASP A 66 3.13 2.84 -6.69
C ASP A 66 3.42 1.33 -6.80
N PHE A 67 2.44 0.56 -7.24
CA PHE A 67 2.60 -0.86 -7.50
C PHE A 67 3.66 -1.09 -8.57
N LEU A 68 4.53 -2.08 -8.34
CA LEU A 68 5.57 -2.44 -9.30
C LEU A 68 4.97 -3.17 -10.52
N SER A 69 3.94 -3.99 -10.27
CA SER A 69 3.22 -4.74 -11.30
C SER A 69 1.77 -4.26 -11.44
N VAL A 70 1.36 -3.93 -12.66
CA VAL A 70 0.01 -3.47 -13.04
C VAL A 70 -0.31 -3.94 -14.46
N GLY A 71 -1.46 -4.62 -14.63
CA GLY A 71 -1.89 -5.20 -15.90
C GLY A 71 -0.85 -6.16 -16.46
N GLU A 72 -0.46 -5.94 -17.72
CA GLU A 72 0.55 -6.76 -18.41
C GLU A 72 1.99 -6.54 -17.92
N LYS A 73 2.25 -5.44 -17.19
CA LYS A 73 3.57 -5.15 -16.64
C LYS A 73 3.76 -5.95 -15.36
N ILE A 74 4.56 -7.00 -15.42
CA ILE A 74 4.97 -7.81 -14.26
C ILE A 74 6.41 -7.51 -13.90
N SER A 75 6.64 -7.04 -12.67
CA SER A 75 7.98 -6.79 -12.16
C SER A 75 8.63 -8.08 -11.64
N PRO A 76 9.76 -8.53 -12.21
CA PRO A 76 10.47 -9.70 -11.70
C PRO A 76 10.90 -9.55 -10.23
N HIS A 77 11.18 -8.32 -9.81
CA HIS A 77 11.56 -8.03 -8.42
C HIS A 77 10.40 -8.25 -7.45
N GLU A 78 9.16 -7.96 -7.87
CA GLU A 78 7.99 -8.20 -7.04
C GLU A 78 7.73 -9.70 -6.85
N VAL A 79 7.90 -10.49 -7.92
CA VAL A 79 7.85 -11.97 -7.88
C VAL A 79 8.93 -12.52 -6.94
N GLU A 80 10.16 -12.03 -7.04
CA GLU A 80 11.26 -12.44 -6.16
C GLU A 80 10.99 -12.09 -4.69
N MET A 81 10.47 -10.90 -4.42
CA MET A 81 10.11 -10.48 -3.05
C MET A 81 9.03 -11.38 -2.43
N LEU A 82 8.01 -11.74 -3.20
CA LEU A 82 6.96 -12.65 -2.75
C LEU A 82 7.56 -14.03 -2.42
N ARG A 83 8.36 -14.61 -3.32
CA ARG A 83 9.02 -15.92 -3.10
C ARG A 83 9.92 -15.94 -1.87
N LYS A 84 10.70 -14.88 -1.66
CA LYS A 84 11.57 -14.77 -0.47
C LYS A 84 10.80 -14.82 0.83
N ARG A 85 9.53 -14.40 0.84
CA ARG A 85 8.68 -14.36 2.04
C ARG A 85 7.80 -15.59 2.21
N THR A 86 7.36 -16.25 1.14
CA THR A 86 6.35 -17.33 1.22
C THR A 86 6.83 -18.70 0.77
N LYS A 87 8.04 -18.82 0.19
CA LYS A 87 8.65 -20.08 -0.29
C LYS A 87 7.84 -20.86 -1.33
N VAL A 88 6.78 -20.28 -1.90
CA VAL A 88 6.08 -20.85 -3.06
C VAL A 88 7.02 -20.96 -4.26
N ASP A 89 6.68 -21.85 -5.19
CA ASP A 89 7.45 -22.02 -6.42
C ASP A 89 7.35 -20.78 -7.32
N GLN A 90 8.24 -20.73 -8.33
CA GLN A 90 8.34 -19.59 -9.22
C GLN A 90 7.08 -19.38 -10.07
N ASP A 91 6.42 -20.45 -10.49
CA ASP A 91 5.23 -20.37 -11.36
C ASP A 91 4.04 -19.83 -10.55
N VAL A 92 3.78 -20.39 -9.37
CA VAL A 92 2.74 -19.91 -8.47
C VAL A 92 2.99 -18.46 -8.06
N ALA A 93 4.23 -18.09 -7.71
CA ALA A 93 4.55 -16.70 -7.39
C ALA A 93 4.26 -15.76 -8.57
N TYR A 94 4.65 -16.15 -9.78
CA TYR A 94 4.42 -15.35 -10.97
C TYR A 94 2.91 -15.18 -11.23
N LYS A 95 2.13 -16.27 -11.15
CA LYS A 95 0.67 -16.24 -11.34
C LYS A 95 -0.04 -15.39 -10.28
N ILE A 96 0.38 -15.46 -9.02
CA ILE A 96 -0.16 -14.61 -7.94
C ILE A 96 0.14 -13.13 -8.22
N ILE A 97 1.36 -12.77 -8.60
CA ILE A 97 1.70 -11.38 -8.98
C ILE A 97 0.93 -10.95 -10.23
N GLN A 98 0.77 -11.83 -11.22
CA GLN A 98 0.01 -11.55 -12.44
C GLN A 98 -1.46 -11.25 -12.13
N ALA A 99 -2.09 -12.07 -11.30
CA ALA A 99 -3.45 -11.83 -10.84
C ALA A 99 -3.56 -10.51 -10.06
N GLY A 100 -2.63 -10.25 -9.13
CA GLY A 100 -2.56 -8.99 -8.40
C GLY A 100 -2.38 -7.78 -9.31
N ALA A 101 -1.55 -7.89 -10.36
CA ALA A 101 -1.34 -6.83 -11.35
C ALA A 101 -2.63 -6.50 -12.11
N GLU A 102 -3.41 -7.50 -12.49
CA GLU A 102 -4.69 -7.30 -13.17
C GLU A 102 -5.73 -6.65 -12.26
N LEU A 103 -5.83 -7.09 -11.00
CA LEU A 103 -6.71 -6.44 -10.01
C LEU A 103 -6.34 -4.97 -9.80
N ARG A 104 -5.04 -4.66 -9.71
CA ARG A 104 -4.53 -3.28 -9.61
C ARG A 104 -4.84 -2.45 -10.85
N ARG A 105 -4.89 -3.06 -12.04
CA ARG A 105 -5.27 -2.38 -13.29
C ARG A 105 -6.73 -1.92 -13.21
N GLN A 106 -7.62 -2.81 -12.81
CA GLN A 106 -9.05 -2.51 -12.67
C GLN A 106 -9.32 -1.52 -11.54
N TYR A 107 -8.60 -1.65 -10.42
CA TYR A 107 -8.59 -0.66 -9.35
C TYR A 107 -8.24 0.75 -9.87
N LYS A 108 -7.14 0.87 -10.62
CA LYS A 108 -6.72 2.17 -11.20
C LYS A 108 -7.69 2.70 -12.26
N ALA A 109 -8.45 1.83 -12.92
CA ALA A 109 -9.50 2.22 -13.85
C ALA A 109 -10.79 2.67 -13.12
N GLY A 110 -10.93 2.35 -11.83
CA GLY A 110 -12.13 2.62 -11.03
C GLY A 110 -13.18 1.51 -11.11
N ASP A 111 -12.86 0.37 -11.72
CA ASP A 111 -13.76 -0.77 -11.87
C ASP A 111 -13.82 -1.63 -10.59
N LEU A 112 -12.72 -1.65 -9.82
CA LEU A 112 -12.66 -2.31 -8.52
C LEU A 112 -12.41 -1.29 -7.41
N PRO A 113 -13.00 -1.49 -6.22
CA PRO A 113 -12.82 -0.58 -5.08
C PRO A 113 -11.47 -0.76 -4.37
N TYR A 114 -10.70 -1.79 -4.72
CA TYR A 114 -9.43 -2.10 -4.06
C TYR A 114 -8.46 -2.83 -4.99
N GLY A 115 -7.19 -2.42 -4.93
CA GLY A 115 -6.07 -3.10 -5.58
C GLY A 115 -5.14 -3.70 -4.53
N PRO A 116 -4.90 -5.03 -4.53
CA PRO A 116 -4.15 -5.69 -3.47
C PRO A 116 -2.70 -5.24 -3.41
N SER A 117 -2.22 -4.94 -2.20
CA SER A 117 -0.81 -4.66 -1.92
C SER A 117 0.04 -5.92 -2.07
N LEU A 118 1.36 -5.76 -2.12
CA LEU A 118 2.27 -6.92 -2.05
C LEU A 118 2.07 -7.71 -0.74
N GLY A 119 1.68 -7.05 0.35
CA GLY A 119 1.37 -7.70 1.63
C GLY A 119 0.19 -8.67 1.52
N ASP A 120 -0.86 -8.27 0.80
CA ASP A 120 -2.05 -9.12 0.61
C ASP A 120 -1.71 -10.32 -0.28
N LEU A 121 -0.90 -10.12 -1.32
CA LEU A 121 -0.41 -11.20 -2.17
C LEU A 121 0.53 -12.16 -1.41
N ILE A 122 1.30 -11.66 -0.43
CA ILE A 122 2.10 -12.48 0.48
C ILE A 122 1.18 -13.33 1.37
N ASN A 123 0.11 -12.76 1.92
CA ASN A 123 -0.86 -13.52 2.72
C ASN A 123 -1.49 -14.63 1.87
N TRP A 124 -1.92 -14.30 0.65
CA TRP A 124 -2.44 -15.27 -0.30
C TRP A 124 -1.43 -16.41 -0.57
N ALA A 125 -0.20 -16.07 -0.95
CA ALA A 125 0.84 -17.05 -1.23
C ALA A 125 1.26 -17.87 0.00
N THR A 126 1.14 -17.32 1.21
CA THR A 126 1.42 -18.05 2.45
C THR A 126 0.43 -19.19 2.64
N LEU A 127 -0.87 -18.93 2.44
CA LEU A 127 -1.88 -19.98 2.52
C LEU A 127 -1.69 -21.06 1.45
N VAL A 128 -1.24 -20.68 0.25
CA VAL A 128 -0.90 -21.66 -0.80
C VAL A 128 0.29 -22.54 -0.39
N PHE A 129 1.33 -21.94 0.19
CA PHE A 129 2.45 -22.70 0.74
C PHE A 129 2.03 -23.67 1.86
N ASP A 130 1.06 -23.27 2.68
CA ASP A 130 0.50 -24.10 3.75
C ASP A 130 -0.41 -25.24 3.25
N GLY A 131 -0.58 -25.37 1.93
CA GLY A 131 -1.25 -26.50 1.27
C GLY A 131 -2.66 -26.19 0.75
N ASN A 132 -3.11 -24.94 0.81
CA ASN A 132 -4.38 -24.54 0.18
C ASN A 132 -4.22 -24.47 -1.35
N THR A 133 -5.32 -24.68 -2.07
CA THR A 133 -5.32 -24.40 -3.51
C THR A 133 -5.19 -22.90 -3.73
N PRO A 134 -4.58 -22.44 -4.85
CA PRO A 134 -4.50 -21.02 -5.15
C PRO A 134 -5.85 -20.31 -5.09
N MET A 135 -6.90 -20.91 -5.64
CA MET A 135 -8.25 -20.33 -5.59
C MET A 135 -8.86 -20.32 -4.19
N GLY A 136 -8.72 -21.41 -3.43
CA GLY A 136 -9.24 -21.47 -2.05
C GLY A 136 -8.56 -20.46 -1.14
N ALA A 137 -7.24 -20.30 -1.28
CA ALA A 137 -6.49 -19.28 -0.56
C ALA A 137 -6.91 -17.86 -0.95
N ALA A 138 -7.19 -17.62 -2.24
CA ALA A 138 -7.58 -16.30 -2.71
C ALA A 138 -8.97 -15.86 -2.21
N GLU A 139 -9.87 -16.82 -2.01
CA GLU A 139 -11.21 -16.56 -1.46
C GLU A 139 -11.11 -15.92 -0.07
N GLU A 140 -10.26 -16.49 0.79
CA GLU A 140 -10.06 -16.05 2.17
C GLU A 140 -9.23 -14.75 2.28
N THR A 141 -8.39 -14.43 1.29
CA THR A 141 -7.47 -13.28 1.39
C THR A 141 -7.76 -12.13 0.46
N ILE A 142 -8.15 -12.39 -0.79
CA ILE A 142 -8.25 -11.37 -1.85
C ILE A 142 -9.71 -11.03 -2.13
N VAL A 143 -10.56 -12.04 -2.29
CA VAL A 143 -11.97 -11.83 -2.66
C VAL A 143 -12.71 -11.10 -1.54
N GLY A 144 -12.66 -11.64 -0.32
CA GLY A 144 -13.30 -11.01 0.85
C GLY A 144 -12.72 -9.65 1.21
N LEU A 145 -11.42 -9.43 1.00
CA LEU A 145 -10.76 -8.15 1.25
C LEU A 145 -11.21 -7.05 0.27
N THR A 146 -11.53 -7.43 -0.97
CA THR A 146 -11.83 -6.46 -2.03
C THR A 146 -13.19 -5.79 -1.82
N SER A 147 -14.23 -6.54 -1.45
CA SER A 147 -15.57 -5.99 -1.24
C SER A 147 -16.50 -6.98 -0.54
N ASP A 148 -17.49 -6.46 0.17
CA ASP A 148 -18.65 -7.23 0.66
C ASP A 148 -19.74 -7.42 -0.42
N ASN A 149 -19.62 -6.75 -1.58
CA ASN A 149 -20.56 -6.90 -2.68
C ASN A 149 -20.30 -8.20 -3.45
N VAL A 150 -21.28 -9.09 -3.49
CA VAL A 150 -21.23 -10.41 -4.15
C VAL A 150 -20.91 -10.32 -5.64
N GLU A 151 -21.41 -9.30 -6.35
CA GLU A 151 -21.13 -9.09 -7.77
C GLU A 151 -19.66 -8.73 -8.00
N VAL A 152 -19.13 -7.80 -7.20
CA VAL A 152 -17.71 -7.41 -7.24
C VAL A 152 -16.82 -8.59 -6.90
N GLN A 153 -17.18 -9.39 -5.87
CA GLN A 153 -16.47 -10.61 -5.56
C GLN A 153 -16.49 -11.62 -6.71
N ALA A 154 -17.61 -11.74 -7.43
CA ALA A 154 -17.70 -12.61 -8.60
C ALA A 154 -16.83 -12.13 -9.77
N ASP A 155 -16.69 -10.82 -9.97
CA ASP A 155 -15.74 -10.24 -10.93
C ASP A 155 -14.29 -10.57 -10.53
N VAL A 156 -13.94 -10.39 -9.25
CA VAL A 156 -12.61 -10.75 -8.71
C VAL A 156 -12.33 -12.23 -8.97
N ARG A 157 -13.24 -13.14 -8.61
CA ARG A 157 -13.06 -14.58 -8.84
C ARG A 157 -12.77 -14.90 -10.31
N ARG A 158 -13.54 -14.33 -11.24
CA ARG A 158 -13.34 -14.51 -12.69
C ARG A 158 -11.95 -14.08 -13.15
N ILE A 159 -11.44 -12.97 -12.62
CA ILE A 159 -10.08 -12.48 -12.92
C ILE A 159 -9.03 -13.47 -12.44
N LEU A 160 -9.17 -13.95 -11.20
CA LEU A 160 -8.23 -14.91 -10.60
C LEU A 160 -8.23 -16.23 -11.38
N GLU A 161 -9.41 -16.76 -11.69
CA GLU A 161 -9.58 -17.99 -12.47
C GLU A 161 -8.93 -17.89 -13.86
N ALA A 162 -9.05 -16.73 -14.54
CA ALA A 162 -8.46 -16.52 -15.85
C ALA A 162 -6.91 -16.64 -15.86
N VAL A 163 -6.26 -16.41 -14.71
CA VAL A 163 -4.81 -16.55 -14.55
C VAL A 163 -4.41 -18.00 -14.21
N PHE A 164 -5.19 -18.69 -13.38
CA PHE A 164 -4.87 -20.04 -12.91
C PHE A 164 -5.40 -21.18 -13.80
N THR A 165 -6.35 -20.88 -14.68
CA THR A 165 -6.89 -21.85 -15.68
C THR A 165 -6.09 -21.84 -16.98
N LYS A 166 -5.22 -20.85 -17.19
CA LYS A 166 -4.20 -20.83 -18.24
C LYS A 166 -2.94 -21.57 -17.80
#